data_AF-G5Q8M2-F1
#
_entry.id   AF-G5Q8M2-F1
#
_cell.length_a   1.000
_cell.length_b   1.000
_cell.length_c   1.000
_cell.angle_alpha   90.00
_cell.angle_beta   90.00
_cell.angle_gamma   90.00
#
_symmetry.space_group_name_H-M   'P 1'
#
loop_
_entity.id
_entity.type
_entity.pdbx_description
1 polymer ?
#
loop_
_entity_poly.entity_id
_entity_poly.type
_entity_poly.pdbx_seq_one_letter_code
_entity_poly.pdbx_strand_id
1 'polypeptide(L)'
;MIGLVGKKVGMTRIFTEDGVSIPVTVIEVEANRVTQVKDLANDGYRAVQVTTGAKKANRVTKPEAGHFAKAGVEAGRGLWEFRLAEGEEYTVGQSISVELFADVKKVDVTGTSKGKGFAGTVKRWNFRTQDATHGNSLSHRVPGSIGQNQTPGKVFKGKKMAGQMGNERVTVQSLDVVRVDAERNLLLVKGGVPGATGCEVVFRVQPRAQKTRAEVTGSGKKPWRQKGTGRARSGSIKSPIWRSGGVTFAARPQDHSQKVNKKMYRGALKSILSELVRQDRLIVVEKFSVEAPKTKLLAQKLKDMALEDVLIITGELDENLFLAARNLHKVDVRDATGIDPVSLIAFDKVVMTADAVKQVEEMLA
;
A
#
# COMPACT_ATOMS: atom_id res chain seq x y z
N MET A 1 -2.18 2.01 -13.27
CA MET A 1 -2.76 3.29 -12.83
C MET A 1 -1.65 4.33 -12.87
N ILE A 2 -1.91 5.46 -13.53
CA ILE A 2 -0.95 6.56 -13.63
C ILE A 2 -0.74 7.27 -12.28
N GLY A 3 0.32 8.07 -12.23
CA GLY A 3 0.54 9.02 -11.14
C GLY A 3 -0.04 10.40 -11.45
N LEU A 4 -0.13 11.26 -10.43
CA LEU A 4 -0.47 12.68 -10.58
C LEU A 4 0.66 13.56 -10.04
N VAL A 5 0.64 14.83 -10.42
CA VAL A 5 1.52 15.86 -9.88
C VAL A 5 0.69 16.77 -8.99
N GLY A 6 1.25 17.15 -7.85
CA GLY A 6 0.64 18.11 -6.94
C GLY A 6 1.68 18.97 -6.24
N LYS A 7 1.21 19.81 -5.32
CA LYS A 7 2.01 20.78 -4.57
C LYS A 7 1.85 20.54 -3.08
N LYS A 8 2.97 20.48 -2.38
CA LYS A 8 2.97 20.32 -0.92
C LYS A 8 2.52 21.62 -0.25
N VAL A 9 1.34 21.64 0.37
CA VAL A 9 0.79 22.82 1.06
C VAL A 9 1.34 22.94 2.48
N GLY A 10 1.48 21.82 3.20
CA GLY A 10 1.92 21.85 4.59
C GLY A 10 1.69 20.53 5.30
N MET A 11 1.79 20.57 6.63
CA MET A 11 1.47 19.44 7.50
C MET A 11 0.46 19.86 8.56
N THR A 12 -0.46 18.97 8.87
CA THR A 12 -1.44 19.11 9.94
C THR A 12 -1.65 17.75 10.62
N ARG A 13 -2.63 17.64 11.51
CA ARG A 13 -3.06 16.40 12.14
C ARG A 13 -4.56 16.24 12.02
N ILE A 14 -5.03 15.00 11.93
CA ILE A 14 -6.44 14.63 11.95
C ILE A 14 -6.67 13.78 13.18
N PHE A 15 -7.69 14.10 13.96
CA PHE A 15 -8.15 13.28 15.07
C PHE A 15 -9.20 12.30 14.55
N THR A 16 -9.02 11.01 14.83
CA THR A 16 -10.04 9.98 14.58
C THR A 16 -11.05 9.94 15.72
N GLU A 17 -12.20 9.31 15.49
CA GLU A 17 -13.23 9.10 16.51
C GLU A 17 -12.70 8.30 17.71
N ASP A 18 -11.74 7.42 17.48
CA ASP A 18 -11.03 6.65 18.52
C ASP A 18 -10.02 7.48 19.34
N GLY A 19 -9.94 8.80 19.12
CA GLY A 19 -9.01 9.68 19.82
C GLY A 19 -7.56 9.61 19.34
N VAL A 20 -7.28 9.00 18.18
CA VAL A 20 -5.92 8.89 17.63
C VAL A 20 -5.57 10.13 16.80
N SER A 21 -4.42 10.74 17.07
CA SER A 21 -3.88 11.87 16.28
C SER A 21 -2.98 11.36 15.15
N ILE A 22 -3.44 11.48 13.91
CA ILE A 22 -2.68 11.08 12.72
C ILE A 22 -2.00 12.30 12.09
N PRO A 23 -0.65 12.37 12.02
CA PRO A 23 0.04 13.44 11.31
C PRO A 23 -0.11 13.25 9.80
N VAL A 24 -0.56 14.28 9.10
CA VAL A 24 -0.80 14.25 7.66
C VAL A 24 -0.09 15.39 6.94
N THR A 25 0.42 15.11 5.75
CA THR A 25 0.85 16.14 4.80
C THR A 25 -0.34 16.47 3.90
N VAL A 26 -0.64 17.76 3.78
CA VAL A 26 -1.67 18.30 2.88
C VAL A 26 -1.02 18.58 1.53
N ILE A 27 -1.63 18.03 0.48
CA ILE A 27 -1.14 18.18 -0.88
C ILE A 27 -2.30 18.67 -1.75
N GLU A 28 -2.06 19.77 -2.44
CA GLU A 28 -2.96 20.32 -3.46
C GLU A 28 -2.68 19.64 -4.79
N VAL A 29 -3.70 19.03 -5.39
CA VAL A 29 -3.63 18.31 -6.66
C VAL A 29 -4.59 18.98 -7.63
N GLU A 30 -4.16 20.08 -8.23
CA GLU A 30 -4.90 20.71 -9.33
C GLU A 30 -5.05 19.72 -10.51
N ALA A 31 -6.09 19.92 -11.33
CA ALA A 31 -6.37 19.05 -12.47
C ALA A 31 -5.13 18.87 -13.37
N ASN A 32 -4.72 17.61 -13.54
CA ASN A 32 -3.58 17.24 -14.37
C ASN A 32 -4.07 17.04 -15.80
N ARG A 33 -3.64 17.91 -16.72
CA ARG A 33 -4.04 17.90 -18.12
C ARG A 33 -3.04 17.13 -18.96
N VAL A 34 -3.51 16.22 -19.81
CA VAL A 34 -2.67 15.43 -20.71
C VAL A 34 -2.21 16.30 -21.87
N THR A 35 -0.89 16.49 -22.01
CA THR A 35 -0.27 17.26 -23.10
C THR A 35 0.14 16.39 -24.27
N GLN A 36 0.58 15.16 -24.02
CA GLN A 36 1.04 14.24 -25.06
C GLN A 36 0.85 12.80 -24.62
N VAL A 37 0.42 11.95 -25.55
CA VAL A 37 0.41 10.50 -25.39
C VAL A 37 1.54 9.94 -26.24
N LYS A 38 2.39 9.11 -25.63
CA LYS A 38 3.54 8.47 -26.26
C LYS A 38 3.25 7.00 -26.48
N ASP A 39 3.55 6.53 -27.69
CA ASP A 39 3.33 5.16 -28.12
C ASP A 39 4.63 4.41 -28.44
N LEU A 40 4.53 3.11 -28.69
CA LEU A 40 5.68 2.26 -29.00
C LEU A 40 6.26 2.54 -30.41
N ALA A 41 5.42 2.98 -31.36
CA ALA A 41 5.82 3.12 -32.75
C ALA A 41 6.64 4.39 -32.99
N ASN A 42 6.25 5.50 -32.37
CA ASN A 42 6.87 6.80 -32.54
C ASN A 42 7.93 7.10 -31.46
N ASP A 43 7.65 6.77 -30.19
CA ASP A 43 8.51 7.15 -29.06
C ASP A 43 9.32 5.98 -28.47
N GLY A 44 9.04 4.74 -28.87
CA GLY A 44 9.70 3.53 -28.37
C GLY A 44 9.26 3.10 -26.96
N TYR A 45 8.23 3.75 -26.39
CA TYR A 45 7.62 3.36 -25.12
C TYR A 45 6.24 3.99 -24.90
N ARG A 46 5.42 3.33 -24.06
CA ARG A 46 4.10 3.84 -23.66
C ARG A 46 4.20 4.75 -22.44
N ALA A 47 3.74 5.99 -22.58
CA ALA A 47 3.63 6.95 -21.48
C ALA A 47 2.61 8.05 -21.77
N VAL A 48 2.16 8.71 -20.71
CA VAL A 48 1.38 9.94 -20.77
C VAL A 48 2.20 11.08 -20.19
N GLN A 49 2.25 12.20 -20.91
CA GLN A 49 2.81 13.45 -20.40
C GLN A 49 1.66 14.32 -19.89
N VAL A 50 1.83 14.87 -18.69
CA VAL A 50 0.83 15.73 -18.05
C VAL A 50 1.45 17.06 -17.62
N THR A 51 0.58 18.05 -17.50
CA THR A 51 0.88 19.38 -16.95
C THR A 51 -0.13 19.75 -15.87
N THR A 52 0.28 20.59 -14.93
CA THR A 52 -0.56 21.11 -13.85
C THR A 52 -0.18 22.56 -13.52
N GLY A 53 -1.06 23.31 -12.86
CA GLY A 53 -0.84 24.72 -12.59
C GLY A 53 -1.06 25.64 -13.79
N ALA A 54 -0.74 26.92 -13.59
CA ALA A 54 -0.68 27.91 -14.65
C ALA A 54 0.69 28.60 -14.65
N LYS A 55 1.19 28.93 -15.85
CA LYS A 55 2.41 29.71 -16.07
C LYS A 55 2.03 31.00 -16.82
N LYS A 56 2.53 32.16 -16.36
CA LYS A 56 2.25 33.45 -17.00
C LYS A 56 2.74 33.45 -18.45
N ALA A 57 1.95 33.99 -19.37
CA ALA A 57 2.25 33.99 -20.80
C ALA A 57 3.65 34.55 -21.13
N ASN A 58 4.08 35.61 -20.45
CA ASN A 58 5.41 36.20 -20.64
C ASN A 58 6.59 35.34 -20.15
N ARG A 59 6.33 34.26 -19.41
CA ARG A 59 7.34 33.30 -18.94
C ARG A 59 7.34 32.00 -19.77
N VAL A 60 6.38 31.83 -20.67
CA VAL A 60 6.29 30.66 -21.56
C VAL A 60 7.11 30.95 -22.80
N THR A 61 8.08 30.10 -23.09
CA THR A 61 8.90 30.25 -24.30
C THR A 61 8.11 29.84 -25.54
N LYS A 62 8.44 30.38 -26.72
CA LYS A 62 7.72 30.06 -27.97
C LYS A 62 7.62 28.54 -28.25
N PRO A 63 8.68 27.72 -28.04
CA PRO A 63 8.57 26.27 -28.23
C PRO A 63 7.59 25.60 -27.26
N GLU A 64 7.61 25.99 -25.98
CA GLU A 64 6.64 25.50 -24.98
C GLU A 64 5.21 25.87 -25.39
N ALA A 65 4.99 27.11 -25.85
CA ALA A 65 3.70 27.59 -26.28
C ALA A 65 3.15 26.77 -27.47
N GLY A 66 3.98 26.47 -28.46
CA GLY A 66 3.59 25.60 -29.59
C GLY A 66 3.23 24.18 -29.14
N HIS A 67 3.95 23.63 -28.17
CA HIS A 67 3.66 22.30 -27.60
C HIS A 67 2.29 22.27 -26.90
N PHE A 68 1.99 23.26 -26.06
CA PHE A 68 0.70 23.38 -25.39
C PHE A 68 -0.45 23.65 -26.38
N ALA A 69 -0.21 24.47 -27.40
CA ALA A 69 -1.19 24.76 -28.46
C ALA A 69 -1.58 23.50 -29.25
N LYS A 70 -0.61 22.63 -29.57
CA LYS A 70 -0.89 21.34 -30.24
C LYS A 70 -1.82 20.45 -29.41
N ALA A 71 -1.69 20.50 -28.09
CA ALA A 71 -2.51 19.74 -27.17
C ALA A 71 -3.86 20.40 -26.84
N GLY A 72 -4.06 21.68 -27.20
CA GLY A 72 -5.26 22.45 -26.87
C GLY A 72 -5.41 22.73 -25.37
N VAL A 73 -4.31 22.73 -24.60
CA VAL A 73 -4.34 22.94 -23.14
C VAL A 73 -3.59 24.20 -22.75
N GLU A 74 -3.98 24.85 -21.66
CA GLU A 74 -3.21 26.01 -21.17
C GLU A 74 -1.83 25.59 -20.63
N ALA A 75 -0.89 26.53 -20.68
CA ALA A 75 0.48 26.30 -20.22
C ALA A 75 0.56 26.13 -18.70
N GLY A 76 0.95 24.93 -18.26
CA GLY A 76 1.21 24.65 -16.85
C GLY A 76 2.63 24.99 -16.40
N ARG A 77 2.91 24.74 -15.11
CA ARG A 77 4.19 25.07 -14.46
C ARG A 77 5.36 24.21 -14.95
N GLY A 78 5.05 22.98 -15.36
CA GLY A 78 6.02 22.01 -15.82
C GLY A 78 5.36 20.87 -16.59
N LEU A 79 6.18 19.91 -17.00
CA LEU A 79 5.78 18.71 -17.73
C LEU A 79 6.34 17.50 -17.00
N TRP A 80 5.51 16.49 -16.80
CA TRP A 80 5.89 15.23 -16.16
C TRP A 80 5.38 14.06 -16.97
N GLU A 81 6.14 12.97 -16.98
CA GLU A 81 5.76 11.74 -17.67
C GLU A 81 5.47 10.62 -16.70
N PHE A 82 4.38 9.89 -16.99
CA PHE A 82 4.00 8.67 -16.30
C PHE A 82 3.96 7.52 -17.30
N ARG A 83 4.62 6.41 -16.95
CA ARG A 83 4.58 5.19 -17.74
C ARG A 83 3.20 4.54 -17.61
N LEU A 84 2.65 4.10 -18.73
CA LEU A 84 1.35 3.41 -18.79
C LEU A 84 1.55 1.90 -18.63
N ALA A 85 0.64 1.24 -17.92
CA ALA A 85 0.55 -0.22 -17.93
C ALA A 85 -0.23 -0.70 -19.17
N GLU A 86 -0.23 -2.02 -19.41
CA GLU A 86 -1.02 -2.61 -20.49
C GLU A 86 -2.52 -2.38 -20.24
N GLY A 87 -3.22 -1.85 -21.25
CA GLY A 87 -4.66 -1.56 -21.20
C GLY A 87 -5.05 -0.14 -20.74
N GLU A 88 -4.10 0.69 -20.32
CA GLU A 88 -4.39 2.10 -19.98
C GLU A 88 -4.26 3.01 -21.21
N GLU A 89 -5.35 3.68 -21.55
CA GLU A 89 -5.44 4.64 -22.66
C GLU A 89 -5.94 5.99 -22.17
N TYR A 90 -5.35 7.05 -22.70
CA TYR A 90 -5.67 8.43 -22.38
C TYR A 90 -5.70 9.23 -23.67
N THR A 91 -6.48 10.30 -23.69
CA THR A 91 -6.54 11.23 -24.83
C THR A 91 -5.85 12.54 -24.52
N VAL A 92 -5.31 13.20 -25.54
CA VAL A 92 -4.71 14.52 -25.40
C VAL A 92 -5.80 15.53 -25.02
N GLY A 93 -5.52 16.40 -24.05
CA GLY A 93 -6.48 17.37 -23.51
C GLY A 93 -7.33 16.86 -22.34
N GLN A 94 -7.31 15.55 -22.06
CA GLN A 94 -8.04 14.97 -20.93
C GLN A 94 -7.53 15.55 -19.60
N SER A 95 -8.46 15.93 -18.72
CA SER A 95 -8.16 16.38 -17.37
C SER A 95 -8.37 15.24 -16.37
N ILE A 96 -7.39 15.03 -15.49
CA ILE A 96 -7.41 13.98 -14.47
C ILE A 96 -7.46 14.64 -13.09
N SER A 97 -8.50 14.32 -12.32
CA SER A 97 -8.77 14.85 -10.98
C SER A 97 -8.13 13.99 -9.88
N VAL A 98 -8.16 14.51 -8.63
CA VAL A 98 -7.67 13.80 -7.44
C VAL A 98 -8.51 12.55 -7.10
N GLU A 99 -9.73 12.44 -7.64
CA GLU A 99 -10.65 11.31 -7.41
C GLU A 99 -10.07 9.97 -7.87
N LEU A 100 -9.07 9.99 -8.76
CA LEU A 100 -8.30 8.80 -9.14
C LEU A 100 -7.72 8.05 -7.92
N PHE A 101 -7.52 8.75 -6.80
CA PHE A 101 -7.00 8.18 -5.56
C PHE A 101 -8.05 7.82 -4.51
N ALA A 102 -9.36 7.92 -4.81
CA ALA A 102 -10.42 7.65 -3.83
C ALA A 102 -10.32 6.22 -3.24
N ASP A 103 -10.10 5.21 -4.10
CA ASP A 103 -10.01 3.79 -3.70
C ASP A 103 -8.58 3.34 -3.40
N VAL A 104 -7.60 4.24 -3.43
CA VAL A 104 -6.18 3.90 -3.30
C VAL A 104 -5.76 3.96 -1.83
N LYS A 105 -5.47 2.79 -1.25
CA LYS A 105 -5.04 2.71 0.16
C LYS A 105 -3.66 3.33 0.42
N LYS A 106 -2.71 3.17 -0.51
CA LYS A 106 -1.30 3.60 -0.33
C LYS A 106 -0.70 4.22 -1.57
N VAL A 107 0.13 5.22 -1.38
CA VAL A 107 0.83 5.96 -2.44
C VAL A 107 2.31 6.11 -2.17
N ASP A 108 3.10 6.15 -3.25
CA ASP A 108 4.51 6.54 -3.23
C ASP A 108 4.61 8.01 -3.64
N VAL A 109 5.28 8.83 -2.83
CA VAL A 109 5.42 10.28 -3.08
C VAL A 109 6.88 10.62 -3.34
N THR A 110 7.14 11.19 -4.51
CA THR A 110 8.47 11.60 -4.97
C THR A 110 8.58 13.12 -4.97
N GLY A 111 9.68 13.67 -4.47
CA GLY A 111 9.92 15.11 -4.49
C GLY A 111 11.39 15.44 -4.31
N THR A 112 11.74 16.72 -4.49
CA THR A 112 13.10 17.21 -4.25
C THR A 112 13.27 17.53 -2.77
N SER A 113 14.21 16.86 -2.11
CA SER A 113 14.48 17.05 -0.69
C SER A 113 15.02 18.46 -0.37
N LYS A 114 14.79 18.93 0.86
CA LYS A 114 15.32 20.22 1.33
C LYS A 114 16.85 20.23 1.25
N GLY A 115 17.42 21.24 0.60
CA GLY A 115 18.86 21.46 0.54
C GLY A 115 19.44 21.82 1.91
N LYS A 116 20.62 21.26 2.24
CA LYS A 116 21.36 21.52 3.48
C LYS A 116 22.75 22.12 3.22
N GLY A 117 23.06 22.48 1.97
CA GLY A 117 24.36 22.99 1.56
C GLY A 117 25.49 21.97 1.70
N PHE A 118 26.72 22.46 1.86
CA PHE A 118 27.88 21.63 2.13
C PHE A 118 27.81 21.10 3.57
N ALA A 119 27.58 19.79 3.71
CA ALA A 119 27.45 19.12 4.99
C ALA A 119 28.72 18.32 5.34
N GLY A 120 29.18 18.46 6.57
CA GLY A 120 30.24 17.62 7.14
C GLY A 120 29.83 16.16 7.29
N THR A 121 30.80 15.27 7.53
CA THR A 121 30.60 13.81 7.59
C THR A 121 29.65 13.37 8.70
N VAL A 122 29.66 14.06 9.84
CA VAL A 122 28.72 13.79 10.96
C VAL A 122 27.27 13.96 10.50
N LYS A 123 26.92 15.11 9.90
CA LYS A 123 25.54 15.39 9.46
C LYS A 123 25.13 14.60 8.22
N ARG A 124 26.05 14.39 7.27
CA ARG A 124 25.77 13.75 5.99
C ARG A 124 25.67 12.23 6.08
N TRP A 125 26.51 11.60 6.91
CA TRP A 125 26.69 10.15 6.98
C TRP A 125 26.55 9.57 8.39
N ASN A 126 26.15 10.38 9.37
CA ASN A 126 26.01 9.97 10.78
C ASN A 126 27.32 9.40 11.37
N PHE A 127 28.47 9.97 10.98
CA PHE A 127 29.75 9.62 11.61
C PHE A 127 29.75 10.02 13.08
N ARG A 128 30.40 9.22 13.94
CA ARG A 128 30.66 9.59 15.33
C ARG A 128 31.74 10.66 15.38
N THR A 129 31.65 11.55 16.37
CA THR A 129 32.73 12.48 16.71
C THR A 129 33.83 11.74 17.47
N GLN A 130 35.05 12.29 17.45
CA GLN A 130 36.10 11.87 18.38
C GLN A 130 35.84 12.45 19.77
N ASP A 131 36.67 12.09 20.74
CA ASP A 131 36.60 12.66 22.08
C ASP A 131 36.75 14.18 22.05
N ALA A 132 35.96 14.85 22.88
CA ALA A 132 35.97 16.30 22.99
C ALA A 132 37.18 16.81 23.81
N THR A 133 37.71 15.98 24.70
CA THR A 133 38.82 16.30 25.62
C THR A 133 39.93 15.24 25.52
N HIS A 134 40.68 14.97 26.59
CA HIS A 134 41.74 13.96 26.67
C HIS A 134 42.82 14.13 25.59
N GLY A 135 43.29 15.37 25.38
CA GLY A 135 44.39 15.66 24.47
C GLY A 135 44.02 15.60 22.98
N ASN A 136 42.72 15.64 22.63
CA ASN A 136 42.31 15.74 21.23
C ASN A 136 42.75 17.08 20.63
N SER A 137 43.60 17.02 19.60
CA SER A 137 44.09 18.20 18.89
C SER A 137 43.29 18.44 17.61
N LEU A 138 42.34 19.38 17.66
CA LEU A 138 41.58 19.93 16.51
C LEU A 138 40.79 18.90 15.67
N SER A 139 40.58 17.69 16.19
CA SER A 139 40.08 16.53 15.42
C SER A 139 38.69 16.05 15.87
N HIS A 140 37.94 16.87 16.61
CA HIS A 140 36.66 16.45 17.19
C HIS A 140 35.61 15.97 16.17
N ARG A 141 35.50 16.62 15.01
CA ARG A 141 34.46 16.33 13.99
C ARG A 141 35.01 15.93 12.62
N VAL A 142 36.28 15.56 12.56
CA VAL A 142 36.97 15.17 11.31
C VAL A 142 36.56 13.74 10.90
N PRO A 143 36.70 13.35 9.62
CA PRO A 143 36.30 12.02 9.14
C PRO A 143 37.15 10.85 9.66
N GLY A 144 38.27 11.11 10.33
CA GLY A 144 39.26 10.11 10.70
C GLY A 144 39.97 9.55 9.46
N SER A 145 40.38 8.28 9.52
CA SER A 145 41.06 7.63 8.40
C SER A 145 40.16 7.43 7.17
N ILE A 146 40.74 7.66 5.99
CA ILE A 146 40.06 7.56 4.69
C ILE A 146 40.52 6.36 3.84
N GLY A 147 41.50 5.59 4.30
CA GLY A 147 42.05 4.43 3.58
C GLY A 147 43.09 3.66 4.38
N GLN A 148 43.65 2.61 3.76
CA GLN A 148 44.83 1.90 4.27
C GLN A 148 46.12 2.50 3.68
N ASN A 149 47.27 1.91 4.01
CA ASN A 149 48.60 2.37 3.61
C ASN A 149 48.99 1.84 2.20
N GLN A 150 50.18 1.26 2.03
CA GLN A 150 50.81 0.90 0.75
C GLN A 150 49.90 0.11 -0.21
N THR A 151 49.20 -0.90 0.30
CA THR A 151 48.17 -1.63 -0.45
C THR A 151 46.82 -1.33 0.19
N PRO A 152 45.88 -0.62 -0.47
CA PRO A 152 45.75 -0.38 -1.91
C PRO A 152 46.36 0.92 -2.45
N GLY A 153 47.00 1.76 -1.62
CA GLY A 153 47.67 2.99 -2.07
C GLY A 153 46.74 4.05 -2.69
N LYS A 154 45.42 3.94 -2.46
CA LYS A 154 44.40 4.86 -2.98
C LYS A 154 43.12 4.83 -2.14
N VAL A 155 42.34 5.90 -2.23
CA VAL A 155 40.98 5.93 -1.67
C VAL A 155 40.00 5.30 -2.65
N PHE A 156 39.13 4.41 -2.16
CA PHE A 156 38.12 3.75 -2.99
C PHE A 156 37.00 4.72 -3.43
N LYS A 157 36.48 4.51 -4.65
CA LYS A 157 35.31 5.27 -5.15
C LYS A 157 34.09 5.04 -4.27
N GLY A 158 33.32 6.10 -4.03
CA GLY A 158 32.14 6.05 -3.16
C GLY A 158 32.46 6.10 -1.66
N LYS A 159 33.71 6.42 -1.27
CA LYS A 159 34.05 6.68 0.14
C LYS A 159 33.20 7.83 0.68
N LYS A 160 32.60 7.61 1.85
CA LYS A 160 31.78 8.61 2.56
C LYS A 160 32.66 9.78 3.01
N MET A 161 32.42 10.95 2.44
CA MET A 161 33.13 12.21 2.71
C MET A 161 32.13 13.39 2.80
N ALA A 162 32.60 14.54 3.26
CA ALA A 162 31.81 15.77 3.28
C ALA A 162 31.38 16.19 1.86
N GLY A 163 30.34 17.00 1.76
CA GLY A 163 29.84 17.49 0.47
C GLY A 163 28.38 17.93 0.52
N GLN A 164 27.83 18.28 -0.64
CA GLN A 164 26.44 18.68 -0.77
C GLN A 164 25.49 17.61 -0.21
N MET A 165 24.50 18.04 0.59
CA MET A 165 23.46 17.19 1.15
C MET A 165 22.07 17.76 0.86
N GLY A 166 21.14 16.91 0.43
CA GLY A 166 19.80 17.32 0.01
C GLY A 166 19.79 17.99 -1.36
N ASN A 167 18.67 18.61 -1.73
CA ASN A 167 18.40 19.07 -3.10
C ASN A 167 18.52 17.94 -4.13
N GLU A 168 18.11 16.74 -3.72
CA GLU A 168 18.12 15.53 -4.54
C GLU A 168 16.72 14.92 -4.55
N ARG A 169 16.40 14.20 -5.63
CA ARG A 169 15.12 13.50 -5.81
C ARG A 169 15.05 12.33 -4.83
N VAL A 170 14.04 12.36 -3.95
CA VAL A 170 13.79 11.32 -2.95
C VAL A 170 12.35 10.84 -3.09
N THR A 171 12.14 9.54 -2.92
CA THR A 171 10.80 8.94 -2.86
C THR A 171 10.56 8.38 -1.47
N VAL A 172 9.46 8.79 -0.84
CA VAL A 172 8.94 8.15 0.36
C VAL A 172 7.80 7.24 -0.07
N GLN A 173 7.88 5.98 0.34
CA GLN A 173 7.03 4.92 -0.19
C GLN A 173 5.95 4.51 0.78
N SER A 174 4.88 3.89 0.25
CA SER A 174 3.84 3.20 1.02
C SER A 174 3.18 4.08 2.09
N LEU A 175 2.93 5.35 1.75
CA LEU A 175 2.22 6.27 2.62
C LEU A 175 0.72 6.03 2.53
N ASP A 176 0.04 5.98 3.67
CA ASP A 176 -1.41 5.78 3.73
C ASP A 176 -2.14 7.03 3.24
N VAL A 177 -3.12 6.85 2.36
CA VAL A 177 -4.07 7.92 1.98
C VAL A 177 -5.13 7.99 3.07
N VAL A 178 -5.26 9.15 3.70
CA VAL A 178 -6.17 9.35 4.85
C VAL A 178 -7.52 9.88 4.38
N ARG A 179 -7.49 10.83 3.44
CA ARG A 179 -8.70 11.46 2.90
C ARG A 179 -8.40 12.08 1.53
N VAL A 180 -9.39 12.01 0.66
CA VAL A 180 -9.42 12.67 -0.64
C VAL A 180 -10.57 13.67 -0.61
N ASP A 181 -10.31 14.92 -1.01
CA ASP A 181 -11.31 15.98 -1.08
C ASP A 181 -11.25 16.58 -2.49
N ALA A 182 -12.21 16.20 -3.33
CA ALA A 182 -12.26 16.60 -4.73
C ALA A 182 -12.66 18.07 -4.91
N GLU A 183 -13.55 18.59 -4.06
CA GLU A 183 -14.02 19.98 -4.12
C GLU A 183 -12.87 20.96 -3.90
N ARG A 184 -11.98 20.64 -2.96
CA ARG A 184 -10.82 21.49 -2.61
C ARG A 184 -9.54 21.08 -3.33
N ASN A 185 -9.60 20.03 -4.16
CA ASN A 185 -8.43 19.44 -4.82
C ASN A 185 -7.33 19.03 -3.83
N LEU A 186 -7.70 18.47 -2.67
CA LEU A 186 -6.75 18.09 -1.63
C LEU A 186 -6.61 16.57 -1.48
N LEU A 187 -5.35 16.14 -1.35
CA LEU A 187 -4.96 14.78 -0.99
C LEU A 187 -4.24 14.82 0.36
N LEU A 188 -4.77 14.08 1.34
CA LEU A 188 -4.20 13.98 2.68
C LEU A 188 -3.47 12.65 2.83
N VAL A 189 -2.15 12.72 3.01
CA VAL A 189 -1.28 11.56 3.11
C VAL A 189 -0.65 11.49 4.50
N LYS A 190 -0.65 10.33 5.13
CA LYS A 190 -0.05 10.14 6.46
C LYS A 190 1.46 10.30 6.41
N GLY A 191 2.02 11.04 7.36
CA GLY A 191 3.46 11.22 7.53
C GLY A 191 4.07 12.36 6.71
N GLY A 192 5.41 12.37 6.62
CA GLY A 192 6.18 13.45 5.99
C GLY A 192 6.56 13.16 4.55
N VAL A 193 6.34 14.13 3.67
CA VAL A 193 6.73 14.09 2.25
C VAL A 193 8.03 14.89 2.02
N PRO A 194 8.93 14.47 1.12
CA PRO A 194 10.15 15.22 0.80
C PRO A 194 9.85 16.64 0.29
N GLY A 195 10.76 17.56 0.60
CA GLY A 195 10.72 18.94 0.12
C GLY A 195 10.11 19.97 1.06
N ALA A 196 10.26 21.24 0.69
CA ALA A 196 9.73 22.38 1.41
C ALA A 196 8.26 22.64 1.08
N THR A 197 7.60 23.48 1.87
CA THR A 197 6.26 23.94 1.53
C THR A 197 6.28 24.67 0.18
N GLY A 198 5.30 24.38 -0.66
CA GLY A 198 5.16 24.92 -2.01
C GLY A 198 5.92 24.17 -3.10
N CYS A 199 6.70 23.12 -2.76
CA CYS A 199 7.38 22.33 -3.78
C CYS A 199 6.42 21.37 -4.49
N GLU A 200 6.78 21.04 -5.73
CA GLU A 200 6.08 20.04 -6.52
C GLU A 200 6.45 18.63 -6.05
N VAL A 201 5.43 17.78 -6.01
CA VAL A 201 5.52 16.39 -5.59
C VAL A 201 4.76 15.51 -6.57
N VAL A 202 5.30 14.33 -6.82
CA VAL A 202 4.79 13.37 -7.80
C VAL A 202 4.29 12.13 -7.07
N PHE A 203 3.02 11.80 -7.29
CA PHE A 203 2.34 10.62 -6.75
C PHE A 203 2.48 9.46 -7.71
N ARG A 204 2.67 8.25 -7.19
CA ARG A 204 2.57 7.02 -7.97
C ARG A 204 1.84 5.95 -7.16
N VAL A 205 0.93 5.25 -7.83
CA VAL A 205 0.34 4.01 -7.32
C VAL A 205 1.25 2.88 -7.79
N GLN A 206 2.31 2.61 -7.04
CA GLN A 206 3.14 1.43 -7.29
C GLN A 206 3.12 0.52 -6.07
N PRO A 207 2.68 -0.75 -6.22
CA PRO A 207 2.91 -1.72 -5.18
C PRO A 207 4.42 -1.97 -5.04
N ARG A 208 4.79 -2.09 -3.77
CA ARG A 208 6.11 -2.24 -3.16
C ARG A 208 6.94 -3.44 -3.64
N ALA A 209 6.62 -4.09 -4.77
CA ALA A 209 7.22 -5.36 -5.17
C ALA A 209 8.68 -5.17 -5.60
N GLN A 210 9.60 -5.40 -4.65
CA GLN A 210 11.01 -5.58 -4.97
C GLN A 210 11.24 -7.02 -5.45
N LYS A 211 12.12 -7.20 -6.43
CA LYS A 211 12.48 -8.54 -6.91
C LYS A 211 13.38 -9.24 -5.89
N THR A 212 12.95 -10.41 -5.44
CA THR A 212 13.79 -11.36 -4.69
C THR A 212 14.87 -11.94 -5.60
N ARG A 213 15.86 -12.63 -5.00
CA ARG A 213 16.90 -13.36 -5.75
C ARG A 213 16.34 -14.33 -6.81
N ALA A 214 15.15 -14.89 -6.58
CA ALA A 214 14.51 -15.81 -7.52
C ALA A 214 13.97 -15.09 -8.77
N GLU A 215 13.40 -13.90 -8.58
CA GLU A 215 12.69 -13.11 -9.61
C GLU A 215 13.63 -12.23 -10.45
N VAL A 216 14.86 -12.00 -9.98
CA VAL A 216 15.88 -11.27 -10.76
C VAL A 216 16.36 -12.12 -11.93
N THR A 217 16.34 -11.54 -13.13
CA THR A 217 16.86 -12.14 -14.36
C THR A 217 18.39 -12.26 -14.28
N GLY A 218 18.95 -13.44 -14.61
CA GLY A 218 20.38 -13.68 -14.59
C GLY A 218 20.76 -15.16 -14.49
N SER A 219 22.06 -15.46 -14.53
CA SER A 219 22.54 -16.83 -14.37
C SER A 219 22.58 -17.26 -12.89
N GLY A 220 22.22 -18.52 -12.63
CA GLY A 220 22.47 -19.19 -11.35
C GLY A 220 23.92 -19.65 -11.18
N LYS A 221 24.71 -19.64 -12.26
CA LYS A 221 26.12 -20.06 -12.25
C LYS A 221 26.97 -19.10 -11.45
N LYS A 222 28.00 -19.65 -10.78
CA LYS A 222 29.00 -18.84 -10.09
C LYS A 222 29.77 -17.97 -11.10
N PRO A 223 29.98 -16.68 -10.82
CA PRO A 223 30.75 -15.80 -11.68
C PRO A 223 32.20 -16.28 -11.91
N TRP A 224 32.80 -16.94 -10.92
CA TRP A 224 34.14 -17.50 -10.99
C TRP A 224 34.30 -18.75 -10.11
N ARG A 225 35.41 -19.48 -10.30
CA ARG A 225 35.78 -20.66 -9.51
C ARG A 225 36.00 -20.30 -8.05
N GLN A 226 35.49 -21.13 -7.13
CA GLN A 226 35.48 -20.89 -5.68
C GLN A 226 36.88 -20.75 -5.05
N LYS A 227 37.89 -21.39 -5.66
CA LYS A 227 39.27 -21.44 -5.16
C LYS A 227 40.25 -21.16 -6.31
N GLY A 228 41.45 -20.69 -5.98
CA GLY A 228 42.56 -20.47 -6.93
C GLY A 228 42.50 -19.16 -7.73
N THR A 229 41.54 -18.27 -7.45
CA THR A 229 41.35 -17.01 -8.19
C THR A 229 41.71 -15.75 -7.40
N GLY A 230 42.05 -15.88 -6.10
CA GLY A 230 42.33 -14.75 -5.19
C GLY A 230 41.12 -13.84 -4.90
N ARG A 231 39.94 -14.12 -5.47
CA ARG A 231 38.72 -13.34 -5.28
C ARG A 231 37.90 -13.84 -4.09
N ALA A 232 37.10 -12.95 -3.52
CA ALA A 232 36.10 -13.30 -2.52
C ALA A 232 35.14 -14.38 -3.05
N ARG A 233 34.66 -15.23 -2.14
CA ARG A 233 33.69 -16.29 -2.47
C ARG A 233 32.35 -15.64 -2.83
N SER A 234 31.84 -15.93 -4.01
CA SER A 234 30.53 -15.44 -4.48
C SER A 234 29.66 -16.60 -4.97
N GLY A 235 28.36 -16.51 -4.68
CA GLY A 235 27.32 -17.40 -5.17
C GLY A 235 26.97 -17.09 -6.62
N SER A 236 25.72 -16.76 -6.91
CA SER A 236 25.27 -16.33 -8.24
C SER A 236 25.32 -14.80 -8.41
N ILE A 237 25.29 -14.32 -9.66
CA ILE A 237 25.14 -12.87 -9.94
C ILE A 237 23.79 -12.31 -9.45
N LYS A 238 22.78 -13.17 -9.25
CA LYS A 238 21.49 -12.80 -8.66
C LYS A 238 21.55 -12.49 -7.16
N SER A 239 22.68 -12.74 -6.50
CA SER A 239 22.84 -12.56 -5.05
C SER A 239 22.66 -11.08 -4.64
N PRO A 240 22.01 -10.79 -3.50
CA PRO A 240 21.84 -9.43 -2.95
C PRO A 240 23.14 -8.65 -2.71
N ILE A 241 24.27 -9.35 -2.68
CA ILE A 241 25.61 -8.75 -2.57
C ILE A 241 25.94 -7.91 -3.80
N TRP A 242 25.37 -8.24 -4.96
CA TRP A 242 25.58 -7.53 -6.22
C TRP A 242 24.60 -6.38 -6.37
N ARG A 243 25.07 -5.26 -6.95
CA ARG A 243 24.24 -4.07 -7.19
C ARG A 243 22.98 -4.34 -8.04
N SER A 244 23.04 -5.33 -8.93
CA SER A 244 21.92 -5.77 -9.78
C SER A 244 21.26 -7.07 -9.29
N GLY A 245 21.65 -7.57 -8.12
CA GLY A 245 21.06 -8.77 -7.52
C GLY A 245 19.71 -8.52 -6.87
N GLY A 246 19.02 -9.59 -6.47
CA GLY A 246 17.73 -9.48 -5.78
C GLY A 246 17.88 -9.04 -4.33
N VAL A 247 16.84 -8.47 -3.74
CA VAL A 247 16.87 -7.98 -2.35
C VAL A 247 16.56 -9.13 -1.37
N THR A 248 17.34 -9.28 -0.29
CA THR A 248 17.19 -10.38 0.70
C THR A 248 15.83 -10.34 1.41
N PHE A 249 15.41 -9.16 1.85
CA PHE A 249 14.09 -8.90 2.42
C PHE A 249 13.32 -7.98 1.48
N ALA A 250 13.08 -8.50 0.28
CA ALA A 250 12.33 -7.76 -0.73
C ALA A 250 10.98 -7.39 -0.12
N ALA A 251 10.70 -6.10 -0.12
CA ALA A 251 9.39 -5.65 0.26
C ALA A 251 8.34 -6.23 -0.68
N ARG A 252 7.25 -6.75 -0.10
CA ARG A 252 6.07 -7.23 -0.83
C ARG A 252 4.83 -6.63 -0.17
N PRO A 253 3.71 -6.47 -0.90
CA PRO A 253 2.40 -6.35 -0.28
C PRO A 253 2.25 -7.51 0.71
N GLN A 254 2.01 -7.22 1.98
CA GLN A 254 1.81 -8.26 2.99
C GLN A 254 0.40 -8.83 2.80
N ASP A 255 0.33 -10.12 2.50
CA ASP A 255 -0.89 -10.90 2.70
C ASP A 255 -0.84 -11.46 4.13
N HIS A 256 -1.86 -11.14 4.91
CA HIS A 256 -2.00 -11.60 6.30
C HIS A 256 -2.87 -12.87 6.39
N SER A 257 -3.30 -13.44 5.25
CA SER A 257 -3.99 -14.71 5.23
C SER A 257 -3.09 -15.80 5.83
N GLN A 258 -3.64 -16.54 6.79
CA GLN A 258 -2.98 -17.71 7.36
C GLN A 258 -3.64 -18.96 6.81
N LYS A 259 -2.82 -19.90 6.33
CA LYS A 259 -3.32 -21.20 5.86
C LYS A 259 -3.82 -21.99 7.07
N VAL A 260 -5.15 -22.09 7.20
CA VAL A 260 -5.76 -23.01 8.15
C VAL A 260 -5.81 -24.40 7.52
N ASN A 261 -5.27 -25.41 8.20
CA ASN A 261 -5.34 -26.78 7.72
C ASN A 261 -6.79 -27.27 7.78
N LYS A 262 -7.33 -27.76 6.65
CA LYS A 262 -8.72 -28.24 6.54
C LYS A 262 -9.09 -29.26 7.62
N LYS A 263 -8.16 -30.15 7.99
CA LYS A 263 -8.37 -31.13 9.07
C LYS A 263 -8.58 -30.47 10.43
N MET A 264 -7.79 -29.43 10.72
CA MET A 264 -7.88 -28.69 11.97
C MET A 264 -9.18 -27.88 12.04
N TYR A 265 -9.58 -27.27 10.92
CA TYR A 265 -10.84 -26.53 10.81
C TYR A 265 -12.07 -27.43 11.02
N ARG A 266 -12.10 -28.61 10.39
CA ARG A 266 -13.15 -29.62 10.61
C ARG A 266 -13.19 -30.11 12.06
N GLY A 267 -12.03 -30.35 12.68
CA GLY A 267 -11.94 -30.74 14.09
C GLY A 267 -12.48 -29.67 15.05
N ALA A 268 -12.19 -28.39 14.77
CA ALA A 268 -12.73 -27.27 15.54
C ALA A 268 -14.26 -27.20 15.41
N LEU A 269 -14.81 -27.31 14.21
CA LEU A 269 -16.27 -27.32 13.98
C LEU A 269 -16.95 -28.47 14.74
N LYS A 270 -16.41 -29.70 14.70
CA LYS A 270 -16.94 -30.83 15.46
C LYS A 270 -16.95 -30.56 16.97
N SER A 271 -15.86 -29.99 17.48
CA SER A 271 -15.73 -29.67 18.90
C SER A 271 -16.73 -28.59 19.34
N ILE A 272 -16.91 -27.55 18.53
CA ILE A 272 -17.86 -26.48 18.80
C ILE A 272 -19.30 -26.99 18.77
N LEU A 273 -19.68 -27.77 17.75
CA LEU A 273 -21.02 -28.35 17.67
C LEU A 273 -21.30 -29.28 18.87
N SER A 274 -20.31 -30.07 19.29
CA SER A 274 -20.41 -30.90 20.49
C SER A 274 -20.62 -30.07 21.77
N GLU A 275 -19.91 -28.95 21.94
CA GLU A 275 -20.10 -28.06 23.08
C GLU A 275 -21.43 -27.32 23.03
N LEU A 276 -21.91 -26.93 21.84
CA LEU A 276 -23.23 -26.30 21.69
C LEU A 276 -24.35 -27.25 22.11
N VAL A 277 -24.24 -28.55 21.80
CA VAL A 277 -25.17 -29.57 22.29
C VAL A 277 -25.03 -29.75 23.80
N ARG A 278 -23.81 -29.82 24.33
CA ARG A 278 -23.57 -29.98 25.78
C ARG A 278 -24.14 -28.84 26.63
N GLN A 279 -24.17 -27.62 26.08
CA GLN A 279 -24.69 -26.42 26.75
C GLN A 279 -26.17 -26.15 26.44
N ASP A 280 -26.87 -27.06 25.76
CA ASP A 280 -28.25 -26.87 25.28
C ASP A 280 -28.44 -25.58 24.46
N ARG A 281 -27.39 -25.17 23.73
CA ARG A 281 -27.38 -23.96 22.88
C ARG A 281 -27.81 -24.23 21.45
N LEU A 282 -27.71 -25.48 21.01
CA LEU A 282 -28.15 -25.91 19.68
C LEU A 282 -29.63 -26.31 19.72
N ILE A 283 -30.46 -25.65 18.93
CA ILE A 283 -31.90 -25.96 18.77
C ILE A 283 -32.12 -26.42 17.33
N VAL A 284 -32.68 -27.62 17.17
CA VAL A 284 -33.00 -28.17 15.84
C VAL A 284 -34.48 -27.96 15.55
N VAL A 285 -34.77 -27.42 14.37
CA VAL A 285 -36.13 -27.18 13.88
C VAL A 285 -36.33 -27.88 12.54
N GLU A 286 -37.54 -28.32 12.22
CA GLU A 286 -37.79 -28.96 10.92
C GLU A 286 -37.64 -27.97 9.76
N LYS A 287 -38.26 -26.79 9.88
CA LYS A 287 -38.21 -25.75 8.86
C LYS A 287 -38.23 -24.36 9.48
N PHE A 288 -37.42 -23.46 8.94
CA PHE A 288 -37.38 -22.06 9.37
C PHE A 288 -37.43 -21.12 8.16
N SER A 289 -38.61 -20.58 7.85
CA SER A 289 -38.83 -19.62 6.76
C SER A 289 -39.66 -18.42 7.22
N VAL A 290 -39.62 -17.32 6.47
CA VAL A 290 -40.43 -16.11 6.68
C VAL A 290 -41.17 -15.77 5.39
N GLU A 291 -42.48 -15.54 5.47
CA GLU A 291 -43.35 -15.33 4.28
C GLU A 291 -43.07 -14.01 3.54
N ALA A 292 -42.55 -13.00 4.25
CA ALA A 292 -42.20 -11.70 3.67
C ALA A 292 -40.91 -11.15 4.30
N PRO A 293 -40.10 -10.37 3.57
CA PRO A 293 -38.82 -9.82 4.06
C PRO A 293 -39.03 -8.65 5.03
N LYS A 294 -39.75 -8.87 6.14
CA LYS A 294 -40.06 -7.88 7.18
C LYS A 294 -39.39 -8.26 8.50
N THR A 295 -38.51 -7.40 8.99
CA THR A 295 -37.80 -7.54 10.28
C THR A 295 -38.76 -7.76 11.45
N LYS A 296 -39.93 -7.10 11.44
CA LYS A 296 -40.96 -7.25 12.48
C LYS A 296 -41.48 -8.68 12.60
N LEU A 297 -41.68 -9.38 11.47
CA LEU A 297 -42.19 -10.75 11.45
C LEU A 297 -41.14 -11.72 12.02
N LEU A 298 -39.88 -11.55 11.62
CA LEU A 298 -38.77 -12.35 12.15
C LEU A 298 -38.58 -12.10 13.66
N ALA A 299 -38.59 -10.84 14.10
CA ALA A 299 -38.46 -10.49 15.51
C ALA A 299 -39.61 -11.03 16.38
N GLN A 300 -40.83 -11.08 15.85
CA GLN A 300 -41.96 -11.68 16.56
C GLN A 300 -41.78 -13.20 16.71
N LYS A 301 -41.42 -13.88 15.61
CA LYS A 301 -41.15 -15.32 15.61
C LYS A 301 -40.01 -15.72 16.56
N LEU A 302 -38.97 -14.89 16.66
CA LEU A 302 -37.87 -15.10 17.60
C LEU A 302 -38.29 -14.86 19.07
N LYS A 303 -39.14 -13.87 19.33
CA LYS A 303 -39.72 -13.63 20.67
C LYS A 303 -40.60 -14.79 21.13
N ASP A 304 -41.40 -15.36 20.23
CA ASP A 304 -42.26 -16.50 20.54
C ASP A 304 -41.44 -17.74 20.94
N MET A 305 -40.21 -17.84 20.43
CA MET A 305 -39.24 -18.89 20.77
C MET A 305 -38.30 -18.51 21.94
N ALA A 306 -38.48 -17.33 22.54
CA ALA A 306 -37.61 -16.76 23.58
C ALA A 306 -36.12 -16.67 23.18
N LEU A 307 -35.84 -16.32 21.92
CA LEU A 307 -34.50 -16.18 21.36
C LEU A 307 -34.15 -14.70 21.16
N GLU A 308 -33.11 -14.22 21.86
CA GLU A 308 -32.65 -12.82 21.76
C GLU A 308 -31.37 -12.67 20.93
N ASP A 309 -30.45 -13.63 21.05
CA ASP A 309 -29.14 -13.64 20.38
C ASP A 309 -28.96 -14.99 19.68
N VAL A 310 -29.13 -15.00 18.35
CA VAL A 310 -29.32 -16.24 17.59
C VAL A 310 -28.63 -16.25 16.23
N LEU A 311 -27.93 -17.35 15.95
CA LEU A 311 -27.51 -17.72 14.61
C LEU A 311 -28.51 -18.72 14.02
N ILE A 312 -29.07 -18.41 12.85
CA ILE A 312 -30.01 -19.28 12.13
C ILE A 312 -29.27 -19.91 10.96
N ILE A 313 -29.24 -21.23 10.89
CA ILE A 313 -28.57 -22.00 9.85
C ILE A 313 -29.60 -22.80 9.07
N THR A 314 -29.70 -22.53 7.77
CA THR A 314 -30.60 -23.21 6.86
C THR A 314 -29.81 -24.03 5.83
N GLY A 315 -30.43 -25.08 5.27
CA GLY A 315 -29.79 -25.90 4.24
C GLY A 315 -29.64 -25.14 2.91
N GLU A 316 -30.65 -24.35 2.55
CA GLU A 316 -30.60 -23.38 1.46
C GLU A 316 -30.93 -21.98 2.00
N LEU A 317 -30.28 -20.96 1.45
CA LEU A 317 -30.49 -19.58 1.89
C LEU A 317 -31.81 -19.04 1.31
N ASP A 318 -32.81 -18.86 2.16
CA ASP A 318 -34.05 -18.15 1.79
C ASP A 318 -33.78 -16.63 1.78
N GLU A 319 -33.91 -15.99 0.62
CA GLU A 319 -33.70 -14.55 0.46
C GLU A 319 -34.58 -13.72 1.40
N ASN A 320 -35.82 -14.15 1.64
CA ASN A 320 -36.74 -13.42 2.51
C ASN A 320 -36.25 -13.43 3.96
N LEU A 321 -35.73 -14.56 4.41
CA LEU A 321 -35.16 -14.72 5.75
C LEU A 321 -33.87 -13.90 5.90
N PHE A 322 -32.98 -13.97 4.91
CA PHE A 322 -31.72 -13.21 4.91
C PHE A 322 -31.97 -11.69 4.95
N LEU A 323 -32.87 -11.18 4.11
CA LEU A 323 -33.23 -9.77 4.08
C LEU A 323 -33.93 -9.31 5.38
N ALA A 324 -34.74 -10.18 5.99
CA ALA A 324 -35.39 -9.88 7.27
C ALA A 324 -34.41 -9.83 8.45
N ALA A 325 -33.31 -10.60 8.40
CA ALA A 325 -32.31 -10.65 9.47
C ALA A 325 -31.26 -9.53 9.38
N ARG A 326 -30.94 -9.04 8.17
CA ARG A 326 -29.82 -8.11 7.92
C ARG A 326 -29.78 -6.85 8.80
N ASN A 327 -30.92 -6.37 9.26
CA ASN A 327 -31.03 -5.16 10.09
C ASN A 327 -31.14 -5.45 11.61
N LEU A 328 -31.05 -6.72 12.03
CA LEU A 328 -31.10 -7.13 13.44
C LEU A 328 -29.68 -7.40 13.95
N HIS A 329 -29.21 -6.58 14.89
CA HIS A 329 -27.83 -6.62 15.39
C HIS A 329 -27.40 -7.92 16.11
N LYS A 330 -28.34 -8.72 16.63
CA LYS A 330 -28.07 -10.00 17.33
C LYS A 330 -28.59 -11.24 16.57
N VAL A 331 -28.92 -11.09 15.29
CA VAL A 331 -29.46 -12.19 14.48
C VAL A 331 -28.64 -12.27 13.21
N ASP A 332 -28.05 -13.43 12.94
CA ASP A 332 -27.40 -13.72 11.67
C ASP A 332 -28.03 -14.96 11.03
N VAL A 333 -28.06 -14.99 9.70
CA VAL A 333 -28.64 -16.09 8.91
C VAL A 333 -27.60 -16.57 7.93
N ARG A 334 -27.32 -17.87 7.95
CA ARG A 334 -26.35 -18.50 7.05
C ARG A 334 -26.85 -19.82 6.49
N ASP A 335 -26.28 -20.18 5.36
CA ASP A 335 -26.38 -21.49 4.75
C ASP A 335 -25.40 -22.47 5.40
N ALA A 336 -25.64 -23.78 5.23
CA ALA A 336 -24.78 -24.81 5.78
C ALA A 336 -23.33 -24.74 5.26
N THR A 337 -23.10 -24.24 4.03
CA THR A 337 -21.77 -24.05 3.46
C THR A 337 -21.05 -22.79 3.98
N GLY A 338 -21.79 -21.79 4.46
CA GLY A 338 -21.28 -20.54 5.02
C GLY A 338 -20.94 -20.58 6.52
N ILE A 339 -20.99 -21.75 7.16
CA ILE A 339 -20.71 -21.91 8.60
C ILE A 339 -19.22 -21.72 8.87
N ASP A 340 -18.91 -20.88 9.87
CA ASP A 340 -17.56 -20.74 10.40
C ASP A 340 -17.51 -20.79 11.94
N PRO A 341 -16.36 -21.19 12.53
CA PRO A 341 -16.19 -21.27 13.98
C PRO A 341 -16.50 -19.98 14.74
N VAL A 342 -16.22 -18.81 14.17
CA VAL A 342 -16.47 -17.51 14.81
C VAL A 342 -17.98 -17.28 14.89
N SER A 343 -18.69 -17.51 13.78
CA SER A 343 -20.15 -17.39 13.75
C SER A 343 -20.82 -18.33 14.76
N LEU A 344 -20.38 -19.59 14.90
CA LEU A 344 -20.98 -20.53 15.85
C LEU A 344 -20.74 -20.18 17.33
N ILE A 345 -19.66 -19.46 17.64
CA ILE A 345 -19.32 -19.08 19.02
C ILE A 345 -19.97 -17.74 19.40
N ALA A 346 -20.14 -16.84 18.44
CA ALA A 346 -20.53 -15.45 18.68
C ALA A 346 -21.95 -15.28 19.22
N PHE A 347 -22.88 -16.18 18.92
CA PHE A 347 -24.29 -16.07 19.31
C PHE A 347 -24.65 -17.01 20.46
N ASP A 348 -25.54 -16.60 21.36
CA ASP A 348 -25.91 -17.40 22.54
C ASP A 348 -26.65 -18.69 22.16
N LYS A 349 -27.55 -18.64 21.17
CA LYS A 349 -28.25 -19.82 20.64
C LYS A 349 -27.98 -20.01 19.16
N VAL A 350 -27.95 -21.27 18.72
CA VAL A 350 -27.83 -21.63 17.30
C VAL A 350 -29.05 -22.45 16.92
N VAL A 351 -29.83 -21.96 15.97
CA VAL A 351 -30.98 -22.67 15.40
C VAL A 351 -30.56 -23.28 14.07
N MET A 352 -30.65 -24.61 13.95
CA MET A 352 -30.33 -25.32 12.71
C MET A 352 -31.58 -26.02 12.16
N THR A 353 -31.81 -25.93 10.85
CA THR A 353 -32.83 -26.77 10.22
C THR A 353 -32.37 -28.23 10.12
N ALA A 354 -33.30 -29.19 10.14
CA ALA A 354 -32.97 -30.61 10.00
C ALA A 354 -32.17 -30.92 8.73
N ASP A 355 -32.46 -30.20 7.63
CA ASP A 355 -31.72 -30.32 6.37
C ASP A 355 -30.28 -29.77 6.48
N ALA A 356 -30.10 -28.65 7.19
CA ALA A 356 -28.78 -28.08 7.44
C ALA A 356 -27.91 -29.03 8.26
N VAL A 357 -28.49 -29.72 9.25
CA VAL A 357 -27.78 -30.71 10.08
C VAL A 357 -27.22 -31.85 9.21
N LYS A 358 -28.01 -32.39 8.27
CA LYS A 358 -27.55 -33.45 7.35
C LYS A 358 -26.40 -32.98 6.46
N GLN A 359 -26.50 -31.78 5.88
CA GLN A 359 -25.44 -31.21 5.04
C GLN A 359 -24.15 -30.96 5.84
N VAL A 360 -24.27 -30.53 7.10
CA VAL A 360 -23.13 -30.33 7.99
C VAL A 360 -22.49 -31.66 8.38
N GLU A 361 -23.28 -32.70 8.59
CA GLU A 361 -22.79 -34.07 8.83
C GLU A 361 -21.95 -34.57 7.64
N GLU A 362 -22.45 -34.42 6.41
CA GLU A 362 -21.71 -34.77 5.19
C GLU A 362 -20.43 -33.94 5.01
N MET A 363 -20.47 -32.64 5.33
CA MET A 363 -19.31 -31.75 5.25
C MET A 363 -18.20 -32.13 6.26
N LEU A 364 -18.59 -32.66 7.41
CA LEU A 364 -17.71 -33.01 8.52
C LEU A 364 -17.26 -34.48 8.51
N ALA A 365 -17.89 -35.35 7.71
CA ALA A 365 -17.37 -36.68 7.37
C ALA A 365 -15.96 -36.57 6.74
#